data_AF-A0A1Y3CU97-F1
#
_entry.id   AF-A0A1Y3CU97-F1
#
_cell.length_a   1.000
_cell.length_b   1.000
_cell.length_c   1.000
_cell.angle_alpha   90.00
_cell.angle_beta   90.00
_cell.angle_gamma   90.00
#
_symmetry.space_group_name_H-M   'P 1'
#
loop_
_entity.id
_entity.type
_entity.pdbx_description
1 polymer ?
#
loop_
_entity_poly.entity_id
_entity_poly.type
_entity_poly.pdbx_seq_one_letter_code
_entity_poly.pdbx_strand_id
1 'polypeptide(L)'
;MEQVTLILNGQVITTDLLIAKAFGRTPSSVRRAIKTLNCSDEFRANNFAQTAYIDKQGKTQPSYQITKDGFVLLVMGFTGKQATEFKIKYIEAFNAMEKHINNAYQQFNEVCKQFNQRKDDVSDSARDMVFWKHEKPVLEKILYELKNELQLRLFNDDTDIKEEGAK
;
A
#
# COMPACT_ATOMS: atom_id res chain seq x y z
N MET A 1 11.95 -18.20 3.05
CA MET A 1 12.14 -17.37 1.84
C MET A 1 13.43 -16.60 2.03
N GLU A 2 14.35 -16.69 1.08
CA GLU A 2 15.56 -15.85 1.09
C GLU A 2 15.20 -14.39 0.82
N GLN A 3 16.03 -13.46 1.31
CA GLN A 3 15.85 -12.02 1.13
C GLN A 3 15.91 -11.64 -0.34
N VAL A 4 14.84 -11.00 -0.83
CA VAL A 4 14.69 -10.60 -2.25
C VAL A 4 14.92 -9.11 -2.45
N THR A 5 15.18 -8.33 -1.39
CA THR A 5 15.20 -6.85 -1.45
C THR A 5 16.48 -6.23 -0.90
N LEU A 6 16.83 -5.08 -1.48
CA LEU A 6 17.92 -4.17 -1.10
C LEU A 6 17.33 -2.77 -0.93
N ILE A 7 17.95 -1.94 -0.09
CA ILE A 7 17.59 -0.52 0.03
C ILE A 7 18.61 0.29 -0.75
N LEU A 8 18.16 1.03 -1.76
CA LEU A 8 18.99 1.96 -2.53
C LEU A 8 18.29 3.32 -2.54
N ASN A 9 18.96 4.36 -2.07
CA ASN A 9 18.43 5.73 -2.02
C ASN A 9 17.06 5.83 -1.30
N GLY A 10 16.86 5.06 -0.23
CA GLY A 10 15.59 5.02 0.52
C GLY A 10 14.47 4.22 -0.15
N GLN A 11 14.70 3.66 -1.35
CA GLN A 11 13.73 2.82 -2.04
C GLN A 11 14.07 1.34 -1.89
N VAL A 12 13.05 0.53 -1.64
CA VAL A 12 13.16 -0.93 -1.63
C VAL A 12 13.19 -1.41 -3.08
N ILE A 13 14.36 -1.85 -3.53
CA ILE A 13 14.59 -2.39 -4.87
C ILE A 13 14.98 -3.87 -4.80
N THR A 14 14.87 -4.56 -5.92
CA THR A 14 15.42 -5.90 -6.11
C THR A 14 16.28 -5.95 -7.37
N THR A 15 16.92 -7.09 -7.63
CA THR A 15 17.71 -7.33 -8.84
C THR A 15 17.31 -8.63 -9.50
N ASP A 16 17.54 -8.75 -10.81
CA ASP A 16 17.32 -9.99 -11.54
C ASP A 16 18.09 -11.19 -10.95
N LEU A 17 19.26 -10.94 -10.33
CA LEU A 17 20.05 -11.94 -9.62
C LEU A 17 19.35 -12.45 -8.35
N LEU A 18 18.81 -11.56 -7.52
CA LEU A 18 18.11 -11.93 -6.29
C LEU A 18 16.80 -12.66 -6.59
N ILE A 19 16.06 -12.20 -7.59
CA ILE A 19 14.85 -12.88 -8.07
C ILE A 19 15.20 -14.28 -8.58
N ALA A 20 16.25 -14.40 -9.39
CA ALA A 20 16.68 -15.71 -9.91
C ALA A 20 16.96 -16.69 -8.76
N LYS A 21 17.69 -16.25 -7.73
CA LYS A 21 17.98 -17.04 -6.54
C LYS A 21 16.71 -17.43 -5.77
N ALA A 22 15.83 -16.48 -5.52
CA ALA A 22 14.62 -16.67 -4.71
C ALA A 22 13.59 -17.62 -5.36
N PHE A 23 13.51 -17.63 -6.69
CA PHE A 23 12.55 -18.45 -7.46
C PHE A 23 13.20 -19.66 -8.14
N GLY A 24 14.45 -19.99 -7.81
CA GLY A 24 15.16 -21.15 -8.37
C GLY A 24 15.33 -21.07 -9.90
N ARG A 25 15.46 -19.87 -10.45
CA ARG A 25 15.61 -19.59 -11.89
C ARG A 25 17.03 -19.15 -12.20
N THR A 26 17.41 -19.18 -13.48
CA THR A 26 18.66 -18.57 -13.93
C THR A 26 18.48 -17.06 -14.14
N PRO A 27 19.49 -16.22 -13.88
CA PRO A 27 19.43 -14.79 -14.17
C PRO A 27 19.07 -14.48 -15.63
N SER A 28 19.57 -15.29 -16.58
CA SER A 28 19.22 -15.15 -18.00
C SER A 28 17.73 -15.36 -18.28
N SER A 29 17.09 -16.32 -17.60
CA SER A 29 15.65 -16.57 -17.70
C SER A 29 14.83 -15.39 -17.17
N VAL A 30 15.25 -14.82 -16.03
CA VAL A 30 14.61 -13.62 -15.45
C VAL A 30 14.74 -12.42 -16.39
N ARG A 31 15.95 -12.14 -16.92
CA ARG A 31 16.16 -11.05 -17.89
C ARG A 31 15.35 -11.23 -19.16
N ARG A 32 15.20 -12.47 -19.65
CA ARG A 32 14.32 -12.77 -20.78
C ARG A 32 12.87 -12.44 -20.45
N ALA A 33 12.38 -12.88 -19.29
CA ALA A 33 11.02 -12.60 -18.84
C ALA A 33 10.76 -11.09 -18.72
N ILE A 34 11.71 -10.31 -18.21
CA ILE A 34 11.64 -8.84 -18.19
C ILE A 34 11.47 -8.31 -19.62
N LYS A 35 12.33 -8.71 -20.56
CA LYS A 35 12.28 -8.22 -21.95
C LYS A 35 11.00 -8.59 -22.70
N THR A 36 10.43 -9.75 -22.42
CA THR A 36 9.20 -10.23 -23.08
C THR A 36 7.92 -9.86 -22.33
N LEU A 37 8.03 -9.15 -21.21
CA LEU A 37 6.88 -8.75 -20.40
C LEU A 37 5.97 -7.85 -21.23
N ASN A 38 4.66 -8.13 -21.26
CA ASN A 38 3.71 -7.27 -21.95
C ASN A 38 3.31 -6.11 -21.02
N CYS A 39 3.95 -4.95 -21.19
CA CYS A 39 3.67 -3.72 -20.46
C CYS A 39 4.02 -2.49 -21.31
N SER A 40 3.50 -1.32 -20.93
CA SER A 40 3.85 -0.06 -21.61
C SER A 40 5.34 0.27 -21.45
N ASP A 41 5.88 1.01 -22.41
CA ASP A 41 7.29 1.45 -22.36
C ASP A 41 7.56 2.34 -21.15
N GLU A 42 6.60 3.18 -20.77
CA GLU A 42 6.65 3.99 -19.56
C GLU A 42 6.75 3.13 -18.30
N PHE A 43 5.87 2.13 -18.15
CA PHE A 43 5.93 1.22 -17.01
C PHE A 43 7.28 0.49 -16.99
N ARG A 44 7.78 0.08 -18.16
CA ARG A 44 9.06 -0.60 -18.25
C ARG A 44 10.20 0.29 -17.79
N ALA A 45 10.27 1.54 -18.26
CA ALA A 45 11.31 2.49 -17.91
C ALA A 45 11.33 2.79 -16.41
N ASN A 46 10.16 2.94 -15.79
CA ASN A 46 10.03 3.25 -14.37
C ASN A 46 10.34 2.07 -13.44
N ASN A 47 10.13 0.84 -13.89
CA ASN A 47 10.20 -0.34 -13.03
C ASN A 47 11.37 -1.30 -13.31
N PHE A 48 12.05 -1.18 -14.45
CA PHE A 48 13.15 -2.05 -14.86
C PHE A 48 14.34 -1.24 -15.37
N ALA A 49 15.15 -0.71 -14.45
CA ALA A 49 16.36 0.04 -14.78
C ALA A 49 17.50 -0.92 -15.19
N GLN A 50 18.05 -0.74 -16.40
CA GLN A 50 19.21 -1.51 -16.85
C GLN A 50 20.46 -1.11 -16.06
N THR A 51 21.21 -2.11 -15.63
CA THR A 51 22.47 -1.95 -14.90
C THR A 51 23.49 -2.99 -15.34
N ALA A 52 24.65 -3.00 -14.71
CA ALA A 52 25.66 -4.02 -14.91
C ALA A 52 26.27 -4.46 -13.58
N TYR A 53 26.82 -5.67 -13.54
CA TYR A 53 27.60 -6.20 -12.43
C TYR A 53 28.85 -6.90 -12.94
N ILE A 54 29.85 -7.04 -12.08
CA ILE A 54 31.06 -7.80 -12.38
C ILE A 54 30.84 -9.24 -11.89
N ASP A 55 31.00 -10.20 -12.79
CA ASP A 55 30.89 -11.62 -12.44
C ASP A 55 32.18 -12.13 -11.76
N LYS A 56 32.15 -13.39 -11.32
CA LYS A 56 33.30 -14.02 -10.65
C LYS A 56 34.56 -14.13 -11.53
N GLN A 57 34.43 -13.93 -12.84
CA GLN A 57 35.53 -13.94 -13.81
C GLN A 57 36.05 -12.53 -14.11
N GLY A 58 35.56 -11.50 -13.41
CA GLY A 58 35.94 -10.11 -13.65
C GLY A 58 35.28 -9.50 -14.89
N LYS A 59 34.30 -10.18 -15.51
CA LYS A 59 33.63 -9.67 -16.70
C LYS A 59 32.38 -8.88 -16.33
N THR A 60 32.16 -7.78 -17.05
CA THR A 60 30.95 -6.98 -16.91
C THR A 60 29.77 -7.69 -17.57
N GLN A 61 28.69 -7.89 -16.83
CA GLN A 61 27.47 -8.57 -17.27
C GLN A 61 26.26 -7.65 -17.11
N PRO A 62 25.29 -7.69 -18.04
CA PRO A 62 24.05 -6.92 -17.92
C PRO A 62 23.16 -7.45 -16.80
N SER A 63 22.50 -6.55 -16.08
CA SER A 63 21.58 -6.81 -14.97
C SER A 63 20.45 -5.78 -14.95
N TYR A 64 19.46 -5.98 -14.08
CA TYR A 64 18.36 -5.04 -13.88
C TYR A 64 18.20 -4.73 -12.40
N GLN A 65 17.99 -3.45 -12.09
CA GLN A 65 17.36 -3.02 -10.85
C GLN A 65 15.85 -2.94 -11.08
N ILE A 66 15.09 -3.47 -10.13
CA ILE A 66 13.67 -3.71 -10.31
C ILE A 66 12.94 -3.17 -9.09
N THR A 67 11.91 -2.37 -9.31
CA THR A 67 11.06 -1.83 -8.24
C THR A 67 10.12 -2.91 -7.68
N LYS A 68 9.42 -2.60 -6.58
CA LYS A 68 8.35 -3.46 -6.07
C LYS A 68 7.29 -3.77 -7.14
N ASP A 69 6.85 -2.78 -7.90
CA ASP A 69 5.76 -2.96 -8.87
C ASP A 69 6.20 -3.77 -10.09
N GLY A 70 7.42 -3.53 -10.58
CA GLY A 70 8.05 -4.37 -11.60
C GLY A 70 8.22 -5.82 -11.14
N PHE A 71 8.60 -6.02 -9.88
CA PHE A 71 8.73 -7.34 -9.28
C PHE A 71 7.39 -8.08 -9.21
N VAL A 72 6.32 -7.42 -8.73
CA VAL A 72 4.99 -8.03 -8.65
C VAL A 72 4.52 -8.45 -10.04
N LEU A 73 4.58 -7.56 -11.03
CA LEU A 73 4.15 -7.87 -12.40
C LEU A 73 4.94 -9.06 -12.99
N LEU A 74 6.26 -9.08 -12.77
CA LEU A 74 7.13 -10.14 -13.24
C LEU A 74 6.80 -11.50 -12.60
N VAL A 75 6.61 -11.54 -11.28
CA VAL A 75 6.32 -12.79 -10.55
C VAL A 75 4.93 -13.34 -10.87
N MET A 76 3.97 -12.49 -11.24
CA MET A 76 2.65 -12.95 -11.68
C MET A 76 2.76 -13.88 -12.91
N GLY A 77 3.71 -13.62 -13.82
CA GLY A 77 4.01 -14.47 -14.97
C GLY A 77 4.85 -15.72 -14.67
N PHE A 78 5.39 -15.86 -13.45
CA PHE A 78 6.20 -17.02 -13.09
C PHE A 78 5.35 -18.24 -12.73
N THR A 79 5.88 -19.41 -13.05
CA THR A 79 5.32 -20.73 -12.70
C THR A 79 6.24 -21.46 -11.72
N GLY A 80 5.69 -22.44 -10.99
CA GLY A 80 6.42 -23.29 -10.03
C GLY A 80 6.02 -23.06 -8.57
N LYS A 81 6.40 -23.99 -7.68
CA LYS A 81 5.96 -24.02 -6.27
C LYS A 81 6.26 -22.71 -5.52
N GLN A 82 7.48 -22.19 -5.62
CA GLN A 82 7.88 -20.93 -4.97
C GLN A 82 7.09 -19.72 -5.49
N ALA A 83 6.83 -19.67 -6.80
CA ALA A 83 5.99 -18.63 -7.40
C ALA A 83 4.55 -18.72 -6.88
N THR A 84 3.98 -19.93 -6.81
CA THR A 84 2.65 -20.16 -6.25
C THR A 84 2.56 -19.76 -4.78
N GLU A 85 3.52 -20.15 -3.95
CA GLU A 85 3.57 -19.76 -2.53
C GLU A 85 3.64 -18.25 -2.35
N PHE A 86 4.43 -17.55 -3.17
CA PHE A 86 4.48 -16.09 -3.15
C PHE A 86 3.13 -15.47 -3.54
N LYS A 87 2.50 -15.97 -4.62
CA LYS A 87 1.18 -15.48 -5.07
C LYS A 87 0.11 -15.65 -3.99
N ILE A 88 0.08 -16.80 -3.31
CA ILE A 88 -0.85 -17.05 -2.20
C ILE A 88 -0.62 -16.04 -1.07
N LYS A 89 0.63 -15.84 -0.65
CA LYS A 89 0.95 -14.85 0.41
C LYS A 89 0.59 -13.42 0.02
N TYR A 90 0.78 -13.07 -1.24
CA TYR A 90 0.36 -11.77 -1.76
C TYR A 90 -1.17 -11.61 -1.71
N ILE A 91 -1.92 -12.65 -2.10
CA ILE A 91 -3.40 -12.68 -2.01
C ILE A 91 -3.86 -12.57 -0.55
N GLU A 92 -3.25 -13.32 0.36
CA GLU A 92 -3.57 -13.28 1.80
C GLU A 92 -3.35 -11.88 2.39
N ALA A 93 -2.23 -11.23 2.05
CA ALA A 93 -1.94 -9.87 2.48
C ALA A 93 -2.96 -8.87 1.91
N PHE A 94 -3.36 -9.05 0.65
CA PHE A 94 -4.40 -8.23 0.03
C PHE A 94 -5.74 -8.38 0.75
N ASN A 95 -6.18 -9.61 1.00
CA ASN A 95 -7.43 -9.89 1.71
C ASN A 95 -7.41 -9.37 3.15
N ALA A 96 -6.27 -9.45 3.83
CA ALA A 96 -6.10 -8.90 5.17
C ALA A 96 -6.25 -7.36 5.17
N MET A 97 -5.66 -6.68 4.18
CA MET A 97 -5.81 -5.24 4.00
C MET A 97 -7.25 -4.85 3.66
N GLU A 98 -7.91 -5.58 2.75
CA GLU A 98 -9.32 -5.37 2.41
C GLU A 98 -10.21 -5.50 3.67
N LYS A 99 -10.02 -6.57 4.45
CA LYS A 99 -10.76 -6.79 5.70
C LYS A 99 -10.53 -5.66 6.70
N HIS A 100 -9.29 -5.19 6.83
CA HIS A 100 -8.94 -4.08 7.71
C HIS A 100 -9.68 -2.80 7.31
N ILE A 101 -9.60 -2.43 6.04
CA ILE A 101 -10.27 -1.23 5.49
C ILE A 101 -11.79 -1.34 5.69
N ASN A 102 -12.40 -2.48 5.37
CA ASN A 102 -13.84 -2.70 5.55
C ASN A 102 -14.26 -2.56 7.01
N ASN A 103 -13.50 -3.14 7.95
CA ASN A 103 -13.80 -3.01 9.38
C ASN A 103 -13.71 -1.56 9.86
N ALA A 104 -12.67 -0.84 9.46
CA ALA A 104 -12.51 0.58 9.80
C ALA A 104 -13.64 1.43 9.21
N TYR A 105 -14.10 1.15 7.98
CA TYR A 105 -15.28 1.81 7.39
C TYR A 105 -16.56 1.53 8.17
N GLN A 106 -16.80 0.28 8.58
CA GLN A 106 -17.98 -0.07 9.38
C GLN A 106 -17.98 0.66 10.73
N GLN A 107 -16.81 0.70 11.40
CA GLN A 107 -16.66 1.45 12.65
C GLN A 107 -16.89 2.95 12.44
N PHE A 108 -16.33 3.54 11.38
CA PHE A 108 -16.52 4.94 11.05
C PHE A 108 -18.00 5.28 10.81
N ASN A 109 -18.70 4.45 10.03
CA ASN A 109 -20.13 4.64 9.74
C ASN A 109 -20.98 4.56 11.01
N GLU A 110 -20.68 3.62 11.91
CA GLU A 110 -21.39 3.46 13.16
C GLU A 110 -21.16 4.66 14.10
N VAL A 111 -19.93 5.15 14.22
CA VAL A 111 -19.63 6.34 15.03
C VAL A 111 -20.30 7.59 14.44
N CYS A 112 -20.31 7.75 13.11
CA CYS A 112 -21.04 8.84 12.45
C CYS A 112 -22.54 8.79 12.74
N LYS A 113 -23.13 7.59 12.69
CA LYS A 113 -24.54 7.37 13.01
C LYS A 113 -24.83 7.74 14.46
N GLN A 114 -24.02 7.27 15.41
CA GLN A 114 -24.15 7.59 16.83
C GLN A 114 -24.01 9.09 17.08
N PHE A 115 -23.05 9.75 16.44
CA PHE A 115 -22.86 11.20 16.55
C PHE A 115 -24.10 11.97 16.11
N ASN A 116 -24.66 11.62 14.94
CA ASN A 116 -25.87 12.28 14.42
C ASN A 116 -27.07 12.02 15.34
N GLN A 117 -27.28 10.78 15.78
CA GLN A 117 -28.35 10.43 16.72
C GLN A 117 -28.24 11.23 18.03
N ARG A 118 -27.05 11.26 18.66
CA ARG A 118 -26.84 12.02 19.89
C ARG A 118 -27.02 13.52 19.70
N LYS A 119 -26.60 14.05 18.55
CA LYS A 119 -26.82 15.46 18.22
C LYS A 119 -28.30 15.79 18.13
N ASP A 120 -29.11 14.91 17.53
CA ASP A 120 -30.55 15.07 17.41
C ASP A 120 -31.24 14.96 18.80
N ASP A 121 -30.92 13.93 19.58
CA ASP A 121 -31.51 13.70 20.93
C ASP A 121 -31.27 14.85 21.91
N VAL A 122 -30.08 15.46 21.84
CA VAL A 122 -29.66 16.53 22.76
C VAL A 122 -30.38 17.85 22.47
N SER A 123 -30.95 18.02 21.28
CA SER A 123 -31.73 19.21 20.92
C SER A 123 -33.00 19.38 21.77
N ASP A 124 -33.47 18.30 22.41
CA ASP A 124 -34.75 18.27 23.13
C ASP A 124 -34.61 18.48 24.65
N SER A 125 -33.38 18.59 25.19
CA SER A 125 -33.17 18.66 26.65
C SER A 125 -31.89 19.40 27.07
N ALA A 126 -32.05 20.44 27.89
CA ALA A 126 -30.94 21.23 28.43
C ALA A 126 -30.00 20.43 29.35
N ARG A 127 -30.51 19.38 30.00
CA ARG A 127 -29.70 18.46 30.82
C ARG A 127 -28.79 17.62 29.93
N ASP A 128 -29.28 17.17 28.79
CA ASP A 128 -28.52 16.34 27.85
C ASP A 128 -27.47 17.16 27.08
N MET A 129 -27.68 18.46 26.90
CA MET A 129 -26.65 19.39 26.38
C MET A 129 -25.39 19.44 27.26
N VAL A 130 -25.53 19.30 28.58
CA VAL A 130 -24.38 19.29 29.50
C VAL A 130 -23.57 18.00 29.33
N PHE A 131 -24.23 16.85 29.19
CA PHE A 131 -23.55 15.58 28.92
C PHE A 131 -22.88 15.58 27.54
N TRP A 132 -23.55 16.13 26.53
CA TRP A 132 -23.02 16.26 25.17
C TRP A 132 -21.71 17.05 25.09
N LYS A 133 -21.54 18.09 25.93
CA LYS A 133 -20.28 18.85 26.01
C LYS A 133 -19.07 17.96 26.30
N HIS A 134 -19.26 16.86 27.03
CA HIS A 134 -18.21 15.91 27.37
C HIS A 134 -18.12 14.72 26.40
N GLU A 135 -19.24 14.27 25.84
CA GLU A 135 -19.31 13.15 24.88
C GLU A 135 -18.81 13.55 23.47
N LYS A 136 -19.19 14.75 23.00
CA LYS A 136 -18.87 15.23 21.65
C LYS A 136 -17.37 15.19 21.33
N PRO A 137 -16.45 15.70 22.18
CA PRO A 137 -15.02 15.69 21.87
C PRO A 137 -14.44 14.27 21.77
N VAL A 138 -15.00 13.31 22.51
CA VAL A 138 -14.57 11.91 22.46
C VAL A 138 -14.94 11.30 21.11
N LEU A 139 -16.18 11.50 20.66
CA LEU A 139 -16.64 11.03 19.35
C LEU A 139 -15.86 11.70 18.21
N GLU A 140 -15.63 13.02 18.28
CA GLU A 140 -14.82 13.76 17.30
C GLU A 140 -13.39 13.23 17.22
N LYS A 141 -12.78 12.90 18.36
CA LYS A 141 -11.45 12.29 18.41
C LYS A 141 -11.44 10.91 17.73
N ILE A 142 -12.41 10.04 18.04
CA ILE A 142 -12.53 8.71 17.41
C ILE A 142 -12.72 8.85 15.89
N LEU A 143 -13.59 9.76 15.45
CA LEU A 143 -13.79 10.06 14.03
C LEU A 143 -12.51 10.57 13.36
N TYR A 144 -11.73 11.41 14.04
CA TYR A 144 -10.44 11.90 13.55
C TYR A 144 -9.43 10.76 13.36
N GLU A 145 -9.33 9.85 14.33
CA GLU A 145 -8.44 8.68 14.28
C GLU A 145 -8.84 7.73 13.15
N LEU A 146 -10.12 7.34 13.08
CA LEU A 146 -10.64 6.48 12.01
C LEU A 146 -10.50 7.12 10.63
N LYS A 147 -10.69 8.45 10.51
CA LYS A 147 -10.49 9.19 9.26
C LYS A 147 -9.02 9.14 8.80
N ASN A 148 -8.07 9.17 9.73
CA ASN A 148 -6.64 9.04 9.41
C ASN A 148 -6.28 7.60 9.04
N GLU A 149 -6.80 6.63 9.77
CA GLU A 149 -6.56 5.21 9.54
C GLU A 149 -7.07 4.77 8.16
N LEU A 150 -8.25 5.24 7.77
CA LEU A 150 -8.82 5.04 6.44
C LEU A 150 -8.13 5.84 5.34
N GLN A 151 -7.14 6.68 5.69
CA GLN A 151 -6.47 7.61 4.77
C GLN A 151 -7.44 8.47 3.96
N LEU A 152 -8.64 8.76 4.48
CA LEU A 152 -9.66 9.59 3.80
C LEU A 152 -9.17 11.03 3.53
N ARG A 153 -8.08 11.45 4.18
CA ARG A 153 -7.40 12.73 3.91
C ARG A 153 -6.57 12.72 2.63
N LEU A 154 -6.04 11.57 2.20
CA LEU A 154 -5.20 11.48 0.98
C LEU A 154 -5.98 11.85 -0.29
N PHE A 155 -7.31 11.84 -0.24
CA PHE A 155 -8.18 12.19 -1.36
C PHE A 155 -8.86 13.57 -1.19
N ASN A 156 -8.65 14.23 -0.05
CA ASN A 156 -9.27 15.52 0.30
C ASN A 156 -8.20 16.59 0.55
N ASP A 157 -7.16 16.64 -0.28
CA ASP A 157 -6.33 17.84 -0.44
C ASP A 157 -6.91 18.61 -1.64
N ASP A 158 -7.99 19.39 -1.40
CA ASP A 158 -8.45 20.53 -2.23
C ASP A 158 -9.83 21.08 -1.80
N THR A 159 -10.16 21.06 -0.50
CA THR A 159 -11.18 21.99 0.01
C THR A 159 -10.64 22.72 1.23
N ASP A 160 -10.11 23.91 0.95
CA ASP A 160 -10.05 25.03 1.87
C ASP A 160 -11.26 25.01 2.82
N ILE A 161 -11.04 24.73 4.10
CA ILE A 161 -11.83 25.38 5.15
C ILE A 161 -11.07 26.67 5.47
N LYS A 162 -11.19 27.63 4.55
CA LYS A 162 -11.09 29.04 4.88
C LYS A 162 -12.49 29.52 5.28
N GLU A 163 -12.51 30.23 6.40
CA GLU A 163 -13.59 31.07 6.92
C GLU A 163 -14.79 30.29 7.53
N GLU A 164 -15.34 30.67 8.68
CA GLU A 164 -15.41 32.00 9.29
C GLU A 164 -15.14 31.96 10.80
N GLY A 165 -14.34 32.91 11.26
CA GLY A 165 -14.48 33.41 12.63
C GLY A 165 -15.82 34.13 12.74
N ALA A 166 -16.72 33.60 13.56
CA ALA A 166 -17.87 34.35 14.03
C ALA A 166 -17.46 35.13 15.29
N LYS A 167 -17.69 36.45 15.20
CA LYS A 167 -17.55 37.49 16.23
C LYS A 167 -18.17 37.12 17.57
#